data_AF-A0A9X0D0T6-F1
#
_entry.id   AF-A0A9X0D0T6-F1
#
_cell.length_a   1.000
_cell.length_b   1.000
_cell.length_c   1.000
_cell.angle_alpha   90.00
_cell.angle_beta   90.00
_cell.angle_gamma   90.00
#
_symmetry.space_group_name_H-M   'P 1'
#
loop_
_entity.id
_entity.type
_entity.pdbx_description
1 polymer ?
#
loop_
_entity_poly.entity_id
_entity_poly.type
_entity_poly.pdbx_seq_one_letter_code
_entity_poly.pdbx_strand_id
1 'polypeptide(L)'
;MELSKGTTHTVRTLSVQPPVFEIPNFFTDEECEMIIDLALEKEKISLKELEQTSLEKLNAYYDKEKLTKPRLRSRSSQQVWLWHDDDELLQYEGLLEDYHERLEQLTKLPKPILQQSEPVQVARYKEEGFFHCHHDSEAITHDKPCCLYGSNDCRQCRYLTIMVFLNDVEEGGECAFPVADNTTFDWEAWSNESPQSCNMVKHCDKSNLVIKPQRGKALLWYNHVMDDTNRWLGNRDPFSYHGGCQVKKGEKWIASIWININGDGKEELRAWKMGHNWLAPNNHNKEIIHALQSEIAEETKTENRYTRDKNEFENKEKLDAAENVMSKNEASSMKDNVMSKNEASSMKLFDER
;
A
#
# COMPACT_ATOMS: atom_id res chain seq x y z
N MET A 1 -17.44 5.16 6.85
CA MET A 1 -17.38 5.05 5.39
C MET A 1 -18.42 4.04 4.97
N GLU A 2 -19.37 4.42 4.12
CA GLU A 2 -20.34 3.46 3.57
C GLU A 2 -19.64 2.67 2.46
N LEU A 3 -19.45 1.37 2.67
CA LEU A 3 -18.78 0.50 1.69
C LEU A 3 -19.78 -0.35 0.92
N SER A 4 -20.87 -0.74 1.58
CA SER A 4 -22.00 -1.41 0.96
C SER A 4 -23.29 -0.70 1.34
N LYS A 5 -24.34 -0.89 0.54
CA LYS A 5 -25.59 -0.13 0.67
C LYS A 5 -26.18 -0.30 2.07
N GLY A 6 -26.19 0.78 2.84
CA GLY A 6 -26.72 0.79 4.21
C GLY A 6 -25.75 0.27 5.29
N THR A 7 -24.52 -0.10 4.95
CA THR A 7 -23.50 -0.58 5.91
C THR A 7 -22.34 0.40 6.01
N THR A 8 -22.16 0.96 7.21
CA THR A 8 -21.05 1.89 7.50
C THR A 8 -19.92 1.16 8.23
N HIS A 9 -18.72 1.23 7.65
CA HIS A 9 -17.49 0.72 8.26
C HIS A 9 -16.66 1.85 8.86
N THR A 10 -15.95 1.55 9.93
CA THR A 10 -14.93 2.43 10.48
C THR A 10 -13.61 2.15 9.75
N VAL A 11 -12.91 3.19 9.32
CA VAL A 11 -11.55 3.08 8.77
C VAL A 11 -10.62 3.81 9.72
N ARG A 12 -9.59 3.15 10.23
CA ARG A 12 -8.60 3.74 11.15
C ARG A 12 -7.22 3.65 10.53
N THR A 13 -6.51 4.77 10.54
CA THR A 13 -5.10 4.80 10.15
C THR A 13 -4.25 4.21 11.27
N LEU A 14 -3.44 3.21 10.93
CA LEU A 14 -2.50 2.56 11.84
C LEU A 14 -1.07 3.05 11.66
N SER A 15 -0.72 3.48 10.43
CA SER A 15 0.59 4.01 10.07
C SER A 15 0.43 5.00 8.93
N VAL A 16 1.32 5.98 8.85
CA VAL A 16 1.37 6.97 7.76
C VAL A 16 2.43 6.59 6.72
N GLN A 17 3.51 5.91 7.14
CA GLN A 17 4.60 5.41 6.29
C GLN A 17 4.87 3.92 6.57
N PRO A 18 4.34 2.97 5.78
CA PRO A 18 3.47 3.22 4.65
C PRO A 18 2.08 3.59 5.18
N PRO A 19 1.18 4.16 4.35
CA PRO A 19 -0.21 4.29 4.74
C PRO A 19 -0.81 2.89 4.97
N VAL A 20 -1.14 2.59 6.24
CA VAL A 20 -1.81 1.33 6.63
C VAL A 20 -3.13 1.68 7.29
N PHE A 21 -4.21 1.06 6.83
CA PHE A 21 -5.55 1.26 7.35
C PHE A 21 -6.11 -0.05 7.88
N GLU A 22 -6.74 -0.03 9.05
CA GLU A 22 -7.62 -1.11 9.50
C GLU A 22 -9.09 -0.78 9.23
N ILE A 23 -9.81 -1.80 8.77
CA ILE A 23 -11.25 -1.77 8.54
C ILE A 23 -11.86 -2.95 9.32
N PRO A 24 -12.31 -2.73 10.58
CA PRO A 24 -12.99 -3.75 11.35
C PRO A 24 -14.29 -4.18 10.67
N ASN A 25 -14.63 -5.47 10.79
CA ASN A 25 -15.84 -6.07 10.23
C ASN A 25 -16.00 -5.76 8.73
N PHE A 26 -14.90 -5.80 7.97
CA PHE A 26 -14.92 -5.63 6.52
C PHE A 26 -15.59 -6.81 5.83
N PHE A 27 -15.29 -8.02 6.30
CA PHE A 27 -16.09 -9.22 6.05
C PHE A 27 -16.95 -9.57 7.27
N THR A 28 -18.14 -10.08 7.03
CA THR A 28 -18.99 -10.70 8.06
C THR A 28 -18.43 -12.06 8.47
N ASP A 29 -18.94 -12.61 9.57
CA ASP A 29 -18.54 -13.94 10.02
C ASP A 29 -18.92 -15.01 9.00
N GLU A 30 -20.11 -14.88 8.39
CA GLU A 30 -20.59 -15.77 7.34
C GLU A 30 -19.73 -15.72 6.08
N GLU A 31 -19.32 -14.51 5.64
CA GLU A 31 -18.41 -14.33 4.51
C GLU A 31 -17.06 -15.02 4.77
N CYS A 32 -16.52 -14.85 5.99
CA CYS A 32 -15.27 -15.49 6.37
C CYS A 32 -15.38 -17.02 6.36
N GLU A 33 -16.46 -17.58 6.88
CA GLU A 33 -16.70 -19.02 6.92
C GLU A 33 -16.87 -19.60 5.51
N MET A 34 -17.65 -18.95 4.64
CA MET A 34 -17.81 -19.36 3.25
C MET A 34 -16.46 -19.42 2.51
N ILE A 35 -15.62 -18.39 2.66
CA ILE A 35 -14.31 -18.33 1.99
C ILE A 35 -13.40 -19.47 2.47
N ILE A 36 -13.43 -19.79 3.77
CA ILE A 36 -12.68 -20.92 4.33
C ILE A 36 -13.19 -22.25 3.76
N ASP A 37 -14.51 -22.45 3.71
CA ASP A 37 -15.12 -23.68 3.19
C ASP A 37 -14.78 -23.92 1.72
N LEU A 38 -14.92 -22.89 0.88
CA LEU A 38 -14.50 -22.90 -0.52
C LEU A 38 -13.02 -23.27 -0.68
N ALA A 39 -12.17 -22.71 0.18
CA ALA A 39 -10.75 -23.01 0.14
C ALA A 39 -10.44 -24.48 0.49
N LEU A 40 -11.13 -25.03 1.50
CA LEU A 40 -11.01 -26.43 1.90
C LEU A 40 -11.53 -27.39 0.83
N GLU A 41 -12.59 -27.02 0.11
CA GLU A 41 -13.10 -27.80 -1.02
C GLU A 41 -12.10 -27.88 -2.17
N LYS A 42 -11.50 -26.73 -2.56
CA LYS A 42 -10.46 -26.70 -3.58
C LYS A 42 -9.23 -27.52 -3.20
N GLU A 43 -8.78 -27.45 -1.95
CA GLU A 43 -7.65 -28.25 -1.47
C GLU A 43 -7.92 -29.75 -1.65
N LYS A 44 -9.14 -30.22 -1.35
CA LYS A 44 -9.54 -31.62 -1.56
C LYS A 44 -9.54 -32.02 -3.03
N ILE A 45 -9.97 -31.14 -3.93
CA ILE A 45 -9.99 -31.39 -5.37
C ILE A 45 -8.56 -31.56 -5.89
N SER A 46 -7.66 -30.62 -5.55
CA SER A 46 -6.25 -30.69 -5.95
C SER A 46 -5.56 -31.97 -5.46
N LEU A 47 -5.87 -32.43 -4.24
CA LEU A 47 -5.32 -33.69 -3.73
C LEU A 47 -5.82 -34.92 -4.51
N LYS A 48 -7.11 -34.95 -4.89
CA LYS A 48 -7.66 -36.05 -5.72
C LYS A 48 -7.06 -36.09 -7.11
N GLU A 49 -6.82 -34.95 -7.74
CA GLU A 49 -6.16 -34.86 -9.06
C GLU A 49 -4.68 -35.31 -8.98
N LEU A 50 -4.01 -35.03 -7.86
CA LEU A 50 -2.65 -35.50 -7.60
C LEU A 50 -2.58 -37.01 -7.34
N GLU A 51 -3.57 -37.60 -6.66
CA GLU A 51 -3.66 -39.06 -6.47
C GLU A 51 -3.89 -39.81 -7.80
N GLN A 52 -4.55 -39.17 -8.76
CA GLN A 52 -4.80 -39.72 -10.10
C GLN A 52 -3.60 -39.61 -11.04
N THR A 53 -2.59 -38.79 -10.70
CA THR A 53 -1.37 -38.62 -11.48
C THR A 53 -0.20 -39.38 -10.83
N SER A 54 0.50 -40.23 -11.60
CA SER A 54 1.55 -41.13 -11.10
C SER A 54 2.64 -40.40 -10.29
N LEU A 55 2.82 -40.83 -9.04
CA LEU A 55 3.64 -40.24 -7.96
C LEU A 55 5.17 -40.21 -8.20
N GLU A 56 5.68 -40.72 -9.31
CA GLU A 56 7.13 -40.86 -9.53
C GLU A 56 7.82 -39.54 -9.91
N LYS A 57 7.09 -38.59 -10.49
CA LYS A 57 7.64 -37.27 -10.89
C LYS A 57 7.45 -36.16 -9.85
N LEU A 58 6.51 -36.31 -8.92
CA LEU A 58 6.22 -35.30 -7.90
C LEU A 58 7.34 -35.21 -6.85
N ASN A 59 7.95 -36.34 -6.49
CA ASN A 59 9.03 -36.39 -5.50
C ASN A 59 10.34 -35.73 -5.95
N ALA A 60 10.54 -35.53 -7.26
CA ALA A 60 11.68 -34.79 -7.79
C ALA A 60 11.43 -33.27 -7.86
N TYR A 61 10.16 -32.84 -7.82
CA TYR A 61 9.73 -31.45 -7.92
C TYR A 61 9.64 -30.76 -6.55
N TYR A 62 9.32 -31.51 -5.48
CA TYR A 62 9.39 -31.03 -4.10
C TYR A 62 10.84 -31.06 -3.59
N ASP A 63 11.61 -30.03 -3.96
CA ASP A 63 13.00 -29.75 -3.55
C ASP A 63 13.44 -30.45 -2.25
N LYS A 64 14.36 -31.40 -2.42
CA LYS A 64 15.05 -32.16 -1.37
C LYS A 64 15.75 -31.27 -0.32
N GLU A 65 15.95 -29.99 -0.63
CA GLU A 65 16.51 -28.97 0.28
C GLU A 65 15.46 -28.20 1.10
N LYS A 66 14.24 -27.99 0.57
CA LYS A 66 13.17 -27.22 1.25
C LYS A 66 12.45 -28.01 2.34
N LEU A 67 12.49 -29.34 2.28
CA LEU A 67 11.90 -30.24 3.30
C LEU A 67 12.83 -30.49 4.49
N THR A 68 14.14 -30.43 4.28
CA THR A 68 15.13 -30.79 5.32
C THR A 68 15.41 -29.65 6.29
N LYS A 69 15.10 -28.40 5.94
CA LYS A 69 15.31 -27.21 6.80
C LYS A 69 14.10 -26.25 6.74
N PRO A 70 13.00 -26.53 7.46
CA PRO A 70 11.80 -25.67 7.50
C PRO A 70 12.10 -24.21 7.85
N ARG A 71 13.14 -23.96 8.66
CA ARG A 71 13.60 -22.62 9.07
C ARG A 71 14.26 -21.78 7.95
N LEU A 72 14.53 -22.35 6.77
CA LEU A 72 15.05 -21.62 5.61
C LEU A 72 13.96 -21.21 4.61
N ARG A 73 12.70 -21.62 4.83
CA ARG A 73 11.59 -21.20 3.95
C ARG A 73 11.27 -19.74 4.25
N SER A 74 11.06 -18.93 3.21
CA SER A 74 10.52 -17.58 3.37
C SER A 74 9.07 -17.61 3.89
N ARG A 75 8.30 -18.62 3.49
CA ARG A 75 6.88 -18.81 3.84
C ARG A 75 6.60 -20.27 4.18
N SER A 76 5.74 -20.49 5.18
CA SER A 76 5.21 -21.80 5.55
C SER A 76 3.70 -21.72 5.76
N SER A 77 2.95 -21.94 4.67
CA SER A 77 1.49 -21.98 4.64
C SER A 77 0.97 -22.89 3.52
N GLN A 78 -0.30 -23.25 3.59
CA GLN A 78 -1.07 -23.80 2.47
C GLN A 78 -1.81 -22.64 1.79
N GLN A 79 -2.04 -22.71 0.47
CA GLN A 79 -2.70 -21.64 -0.27
C GLN A 79 -3.54 -22.18 -1.42
N VAL A 80 -4.64 -21.50 -1.69
CA VAL A 80 -5.51 -21.69 -2.85
C VAL A 80 -5.91 -20.33 -3.41
N TRP A 81 -6.45 -20.32 -4.63
CA TRP A 81 -6.92 -19.11 -5.29
C TRP A 81 -8.40 -19.27 -5.61
N LEU A 82 -9.18 -18.25 -5.26
CA LEU A 82 -10.61 -18.15 -5.54
C LEU A 82 -10.84 -17.06 -6.59
N TRP A 83 -11.41 -17.44 -7.73
CA TRP A 83 -11.74 -16.50 -8.79
C TRP A 83 -12.96 -15.67 -8.40
N HIS A 84 -12.84 -14.35 -8.52
CA HIS A 84 -13.91 -13.41 -8.16
C HIS A 84 -14.57 -12.79 -9.40
N ASP A 85 -14.38 -13.37 -10.57
CA ASP A 85 -15.07 -13.03 -11.82
C ASP A 85 -16.08 -14.13 -12.12
N ASP A 86 -17.35 -13.85 -11.80
CA ASP A 86 -18.60 -14.59 -12.12
C ASP A 86 -18.66 -16.12 -11.85
N ASP A 87 -17.56 -16.81 -11.56
CA ASP A 87 -17.44 -18.26 -11.71
C ASP A 87 -17.09 -19.02 -10.41
N GLU A 88 -16.66 -18.37 -9.32
CA GLU A 88 -16.36 -19.10 -8.07
C GLU A 88 -16.81 -18.36 -6.80
N LEU A 89 -16.22 -17.20 -6.50
CA LEU A 89 -16.48 -16.47 -5.25
C LEU A 89 -17.84 -15.75 -5.28
N LEU A 90 -18.27 -15.29 -6.46
CA LEU A 90 -19.50 -14.52 -6.65
C LEU A 90 -20.74 -15.39 -6.93
N GLN A 91 -20.60 -16.71 -7.05
CA GLN A 91 -21.73 -17.61 -7.32
C GLN A 91 -22.71 -17.73 -6.14
N TYR A 92 -22.28 -17.34 -4.94
CA TYR A 92 -23.13 -17.34 -3.75
C TYR A 92 -23.90 -16.03 -3.68
N GLU A 93 -24.98 -15.99 -4.47
CA GLU A 93 -25.95 -14.90 -4.49
C GLU A 93 -26.38 -14.56 -3.04
N GLY A 94 -26.24 -13.28 -2.70
CA GLY A 94 -26.59 -12.66 -1.41
C GLY A 94 -25.45 -12.43 -0.42
N LEU A 95 -24.32 -13.15 -0.50
CA LEU A 95 -23.25 -13.01 0.50
C LEU A 95 -22.07 -12.16 0.02
N LEU A 96 -21.59 -12.38 -1.20
CA LEU A 96 -20.44 -11.66 -1.76
C LEU A 96 -20.79 -10.87 -3.04
N GLU A 97 -22.08 -10.67 -3.32
CA GLU A 97 -22.55 -9.94 -4.50
C GLU A 97 -21.99 -8.51 -4.59
N ASP A 98 -21.86 -7.84 -3.44
CA ASP A 98 -21.37 -6.47 -3.34
C ASP A 98 -19.83 -6.39 -3.25
N TYR A 99 -19.11 -7.51 -3.40
CA TYR A 99 -17.65 -7.58 -3.22
C TYR A 99 -16.91 -6.50 -4.02
N HIS A 100 -17.19 -6.34 -5.32
CA HIS A 100 -16.53 -5.31 -6.14
C HIS A 100 -16.98 -3.90 -5.80
N GLU A 101 -18.25 -3.68 -5.44
CA GLU A 101 -18.72 -2.36 -4.99
C GLU A 101 -18.06 -1.96 -3.67
N ARG A 102 -17.90 -2.91 -2.74
CA ARG A 102 -17.24 -2.70 -1.46
C ARG A 102 -15.78 -2.30 -1.65
N LEU A 103 -15.08 -2.96 -2.58
CA LEU A 103 -13.72 -2.62 -2.97
C LEU A 103 -13.64 -1.26 -3.68
N GLU A 104 -14.59 -0.95 -4.56
CA GLU A 104 -14.66 0.35 -5.26
C GLU A 104 -14.88 1.48 -4.26
N GLN A 105 -15.80 1.29 -3.32
CA GLN A 105 -16.02 2.28 -2.29
C GLN A 105 -14.80 2.44 -1.40
N LEU A 106 -14.14 1.35 -0.98
CA LEU A 106 -12.97 1.40 -0.10
C LEU A 106 -11.76 2.06 -0.78
N THR A 107 -11.44 1.65 -2.00
CA THR A 107 -10.20 2.04 -2.71
C THR A 107 -10.36 3.29 -3.57
N LYS A 108 -11.60 3.64 -3.91
CA LYS A 108 -11.96 4.64 -4.94
C LYS A 108 -11.38 4.33 -6.32
N LEU A 109 -10.99 3.08 -6.57
CA LEU A 109 -10.57 2.65 -7.90
C LEU A 109 -11.78 2.29 -8.77
N PRO A 110 -11.75 2.61 -10.07
CA PRO A 110 -12.80 2.22 -11.00
C PRO A 110 -13.12 0.73 -10.95
N LYS A 111 -14.41 0.36 -10.83
CA LYS A 111 -14.88 -1.03 -10.83
C LYS A 111 -14.22 -1.95 -11.88
N PRO A 112 -13.98 -1.52 -13.15
CA PRO A 112 -13.31 -2.38 -14.13
C PRO A 112 -11.87 -2.79 -13.75
N ILE A 113 -11.14 -2.00 -12.96
CA ILE A 113 -9.80 -2.39 -12.44
C ILE A 113 -9.96 -3.54 -11.46
N LEU A 114 -10.93 -3.41 -10.56
CA LEU A 114 -11.19 -4.36 -9.48
C LEU A 114 -11.74 -5.68 -10.02
N GLN A 115 -12.59 -5.65 -11.05
CA GLN A 115 -13.08 -6.87 -11.69
C GLN A 115 -11.97 -7.64 -12.40
N GLN A 116 -10.92 -6.93 -12.85
CA GLN A 116 -9.80 -7.52 -13.56
C GLN A 116 -8.58 -7.77 -12.66
N SER A 117 -8.69 -7.64 -11.34
CA SER A 117 -7.60 -7.88 -10.40
C SER A 117 -7.23 -9.37 -10.27
N GLU A 118 -6.15 -9.64 -9.52
CA GLU A 118 -5.75 -11.01 -9.17
C GLU A 118 -6.89 -11.74 -8.43
N PRO A 119 -7.06 -13.06 -8.64
CA PRO A 119 -7.97 -13.85 -7.82
C PRO A 119 -7.62 -13.74 -6.34
N VAL A 120 -8.59 -13.96 -5.45
CA VAL A 120 -8.37 -13.88 -4.00
C VAL A 120 -7.48 -15.05 -3.58
N GLN A 121 -6.31 -14.76 -3.01
CA GLN A 121 -5.46 -15.79 -2.42
C GLN A 121 -5.95 -16.09 -1.01
N VAL A 122 -6.39 -17.32 -0.76
CA VAL A 122 -6.70 -17.79 0.59
C VAL A 122 -5.54 -18.60 1.12
N ALA A 123 -5.00 -18.21 2.27
CA ALA A 123 -3.85 -18.88 2.88
C ALA A 123 -4.14 -19.36 4.30
N ARG A 124 -3.74 -20.61 4.58
CA ARG A 124 -3.84 -21.28 5.88
C ARG A 124 -2.47 -21.47 6.50
N TYR A 125 -2.30 -20.96 7.71
CA TYR A 125 -1.12 -21.18 8.56
C TYR A 125 -1.55 -22.02 9.75
N LYS A 126 -1.02 -23.24 9.84
CA LYS A 126 -1.11 -24.07 11.05
C LYS A 126 -0.15 -23.54 12.12
N GLU A 127 -0.18 -24.12 13.31
CA GLU A 127 0.85 -23.90 14.32
C GLU A 127 2.26 -24.00 13.71
N GLU A 128 3.15 -23.12 14.16
CA GLU A 128 4.49 -22.88 13.65
C GLU A 128 4.55 -22.26 12.23
N GLY A 129 3.42 -22.04 11.55
CA GLY A 129 3.35 -21.37 10.25
C GLY A 129 3.70 -19.89 10.32
N PHE A 130 4.40 -19.36 9.32
CA PHE A 130 4.87 -17.97 9.27
C PHE A 130 5.09 -17.49 7.83
N PHE A 131 5.30 -16.18 7.67
CA PHE A 131 5.80 -15.57 6.44
C PHE A 131 6.80 -14.46 6.80
N HIS A 132 8.08 -14.65 6.46
CA HIS A 132 9.11 -13.63 6.66
C HIS A 132 8.78 -12.32 5.92
N CYS A 133 9.36 -11.21 6.39
CA CYS A 133 9.07 -9.90 5.84
C CYS A 133 9.37 -9.88 4.33
N HIS A 134 8.51 -9.24 3.55
CA HIS A 134 8.65 -9.07 2.11
C HIS A 134 7.87 -7.84 1.64
N HIS A 135 8.02 -7.52 0.35
CA HIS A 135 7.10 -6.64 -0.35
C HIS A 135 6.18 -7.46 -1.24
N ASP A 136 4.96 -6.99 -1.45
CA ASP A 136 4.05 -7.62 -2.39
C ASP A 136 4.34 -7.26 -3.85
N SER A 137 4.94 -6.09 -4.09
CA SER A 137 5.28 -5.60 -5.43
C SER A 137 6.79 -5.61 -5.66
N GLU A 138 7.20 -5.80 -6.91
CA GLU A 138 8.60 -5.69 -7.30
C GLU A 138 9.00 -4.22 -7.53
N ALA A 139 10.30 -3.93 -7.40
CA ALA A 139 10.81 -2.59 -7.65
C ALA A 139 10.62 -2.20 -9.13
N ILE A 140 10.40 -0.91 -9.38
CA ILE A 140 10.34 -0.39 -10.76
C ILE A 140 11.75 -0.45 -11.35
N THR A 141 11.91 -1.12 -12.48
CA THR A 141 13.13 -1.09 -13.28
C THR A 141 12.80 -0.68 -14.72
N HIS A 142 13.70 0.06 -15.36
CA HIS A 142 13.47 0.60 -16.72
C HIS A 142 13.52 -0.49 -17.81
N ASP A 143 14.12 -1.63 -17.52
CA ASP A 143 14.34 -2.74 -18.45
C ASP A 143 13.23 -3.82 -18.41
N LYS A 144 12.32 -3.78 -17.42
CA LYS A 144 11.30 -4.82 -17.24
C LYS A 144 9.87 -4.25 -17.14
N PRO A 145 8.96 -4.65 -18.05
CA PRO A 145 7.56 -4.26 -17.98
C PRO A 145 6.82 -4.98 -16.85
N CYS A 146 5.65 -4.45 -16.48
CA CYS A 146 4.73 -5.11 -15.57
C CYS A 146 4.06 -6.33 -16.21
N CYS A 147 3.82 -7.39 -15.43
CA CYS A 147 3.10 -8.59 -15.89
C CYS A 147 2.31 -9.29 -14.78
N LEU A 148 1.51 -10.28 -15.20
CA LEU A 148 0.59 -11.06 -14.35
C LEU A 148 1.29 -11.80 -13.21
N TYR A 149 2.41 -12.46 -13.53
CA TYR A 149 3.23 -13.23 -12.61
C TYR A 149 4.68 -12.85 -12.91
N GLY A 150 5.36 -12.19 -11.97
CA GLY A 150 6.75 -11.75 -12.14
C GLY A 150 7.62 -12.89 -12.70
N SER A 151 8.55 -12.54 -13.58
CA SER A 151 9.45 -13.50 -14.23
C SER A 151 10.82 -12.87 -14.48
N ASN A 152 11.73 -13.59 -15.14
CA ASN A 152 13.01 -12.98 -15.50
C ASN A 152 12.84 -11.79 -16.45
N ASP A 153 11.77 -11.75 -17.25
CA ASP A 153 11.56 -10.78 -18.31
C ASP A 153 10.53 -9.70 -17.96
N CYS A 154 9.88 -9.79 -16.79
CA CYS A 154 8.85 -8.86 -16.36
C CYS A 154 8.68 -8.85 -14.84
N ARG A 155 8.10 -7.80 -14.29
CA ARG A 155 7.96 -7.59 -12.85
C ARG A 155 6.51 -7.69 -12.39
N GLN A 156 6.29 -8.18 -11.18
CA GLN A 156 5.00 -8.16 -10.52
C GLN A 156 4.66 -6.74 -10.03
N CYS A 157 3.53 -6.21 -10.48
CA CYS A 157 3.11 -4.83 -10.20
C CYS A 157 1.78 -4.82 -9.44
N ARG A 158 1.87 -4.76 -8.11
CA ARG A 158 0.70 -4.66 -7.23
C ARG A 158 0.65 -3.27 -6.65
N TYR A 159 -0.38 -2.51 -7.01
CA TYR A 159 -0.54 -1.13 -6.55
C TYR A 159 -0.86 -1.08 -5.05
N LEU A 160 -1.86 -1.85 -4.63
CA LEU A 160 -2.28 -1.94 -3.24
C LEU A 160 -2.61 -3.39 -2.87
N THR A 161 -2.55 -3.66 -1.58
CA THR A 161 -2.94 -4.94 -1.00
C THR A 161 -4.04 -4.71 0.03
N ILE A 162 -5.07 -5.54 -0.04
CA ILE A 162 -6.07 -5.70 1.00
C ILE A 162 -5.95 -7.11 1.55
N MET A 163 -5.68 -7.24 2.85
CA MET A 163 -5.59 -8.53 3.52
C MET A 163 -6.67 -8.63 4.60
N VAL A 164 -7.51 -9.65 4.52
CA VAL A 164 -8.58 -9.90 5.49
C VAL A 164 -8.23 -11.11 6.36
N PHE A 165 -8.37 -10.97 7.67
CA PHE A 165 -8.30 -12.10 8.60
C PHE A 165 -9.64 -12.84 8.60
N LEU A 166 -9.63 -14.13 8.25
CA LEU A 166 -10.87 -14.93 8.14
C LEU A 166 -11.23 -15.62 9.47
N ASN A 167 -10.34 -15.60 10.46
CA ASN A 167 -10.61 -16.09 11.80
C ASN A 167 -9.79 -15.36 12.86
N ASP A 168 -10.24 -15.46 14.11
CA ASP A 168 -9.43 -15.12 15.27
C ASP A 168 -8.34 -16.18 15.48
N VAL A 169 -7.16 -15.74 15.89
CA VAL A 169 -6.02 -16.61 16.20
C VAL A 169 -5.78 -16.58 17.71
N GLU A 170 -5.61 -17.75 18.32
CA GLU A 170 -5.48 -17.86 19.77
C GLU A 170 -4.17 -17.22 20.28
N GLU A 171 -3.04 -17.55 19.65
CA GLU A 171 -1.76 -16.92 19.98
C GLU A 171 -0.85 -16.80 18.74
N GLY A 172 -0.23 -15.62 18.56
CA GLY A 172 0.65 -15.32 17.44
C GLY A 172 -0.11 -14.99 16.15
N GLY A 173 0.53 -15.21 15.01
CA GLY A 173 -0.09 -15.01 13.70
C GLY A 173 -0.33 -13.55 13.31
N GLU A 174 0.24 -12.58 14.01
CA GLU A 174 0.08 -11.15 13.71
C GLU A 174 0.58 -10.79 12.29
N CYS A 175 0.06 -9.69 11.75
CA CYS A 175 0.66 -9.03 10.59
C CYS A 175 1.57 -7.93 11.11
N ALA A 176 2.84 -7.97 10.74
CA ALA A 176 3.83 -7.03 11.26
C ALA A 176 4.46 -6.24 10.12
N PHE A 177 4.63 -4.94 10.32
CA PHE A 177 5.37 -4.02 9.46
C PHE A 177 6.65 -3.60 10.20
N PRO A 178 7.80 -4.20 9.89
CA PRO A 178 9.02 -4.03 10.69
C PRO A 178 9.49 -2.58 10.79
N VAL A 179 9.26 -1.80 9.74
CA VAL A 179 9.84 -0.45 9.59
C VAL A 179 8.78 0.64 9.49
N ALA A 180 7.51 0.36 9.79
CA ALA A 180 6.45 1.36 9.76
C ALA A 180 6.79 2.61 10.60
N ASP A 181 6.49 3.79 10.07
CA ASP A 181 6.74 5.13 10.61
C ASP A 181 8.18 5.34 11.13
N ASN A 182 9.16 4.60 10.62
CA ASN A 182 10.55 4.71 11.06
C ASN A 182 11.23 5.97 10.51
N THR A 183 11.26 7.02 11.32
CA THR A 183 11.87 8.33 10.99
C THR A 183 13.38 8.29 10.71
N THR A 184 14.07 7.22 11.13
CA THR A 184 15.52 7.03 10.93
C THR A 184 15.84 5.95 9.88
N PHE A 185 14.83 5.55 9.09
CA PHE A 185 15.00 4.51 8.09
C PHE A 185 16.04 4.90 7.04
N ASP A 186 16.98 3.98 6.80
CA ASP A 186 17.97 4.05 5.73
C ASP A 186 17.95 2.73 4.95
N TRP A 187 17.82 2.81 3.63
CA TRP A 187 17.65 1.63 2.79
C TRP A 187 18.92 0.77 2.71
N GLU A 188 20.11 1.38 2.71
CA GLU A 188 21.37 0.63 2.64
C GLU A 188 21.63 -0.13 3.95
N ALA A 189 21.39 0.53 5.09
CA ALA A 189 21.44 -0.09 6.41
C ALA A 189 20.41 -1.23 6.51
N TRP A 190 19.15 -0.96 6.11
CA TRP A 190 18.10 -1.98 6.13
C TRP A 190 18.41 -3.16 5.21
N SER A 191 18.96 -2.92 4.03
CA SER A 191 19.31 -4.01 3.09
C SER A 191 20.31 -4.99 3.71
N ASN A 192 21.26 -4.50 4.50
CA ASN A 192 22.24 -5.31 5.23
C ASN A 192 21.64 -6.03 6.45
N GLU A 193 20.70 -5.41 7.15
CA GLU A 193 20.06 -5.95 8.36
C GLU A 193 18.87 -6.86 8.09
N SER A 194 18.18 -6.65 6.97
CA SER A 194 16.94 -7.32 6.59
C SER A 194 17.03 -8.86 6.64
N PRO A 195 18.14 -9.53 6.28
CA PRO A 195 18.22 -10.99 6.38
C PRO A 195 18.02 -11.52 7.81
N GLN A 196 18.33 -10.71 8.82
CA GLN A 196 18.07 -11.03 10.22
C GLN A 196 16.75 -10.41 10.66
N SER A 197 16.58 -9.09 10.52
CA SER A 197 15.43 -8.33 11.03
C SER A 197 14.09 -8.76 10.42
N CYS A 198 14.09 -9.31 9.20
CA CYS A 198 12.87 -9.82 8.56
C CYS A 198 12.44 -11.22 9.01
N ASN A 199 13.15 -11.82 9.95
CA ASN A 199 12.76 -13.09 10.53
C ASN A 199 11.55 -12.94 11.46
N MET A 200 10.35 -13.07 10.89
CA MET A 200 9.07 -12.96 11.62
C MET A 200 8.81 -14.07 12.66
N VAL A 201 9.68 -15.08 12.75
CA VAL A 201 9.64 -16.06 13.85
C VAL A 201 10.35 -15.50 15.09
N LYS A 202 11.45 -14.76 14.90
CA LYS A 202 12.32 -14.29 16.00
C LYS A 202 12.15 -12.83 16.37
N HIS A 203 11.72 -11.99 15.43
CA HIS A 203 11.77 -10.53 15.55
C HIS A 203 10.44 -9.85 15.20
N CYS A 204 9.34 -10.61 15.16
CA CYS A 204 8.01 -10.04 14.99
C CYS A 204 7.72 -8.97 16.07
N ASP A 205 8.06 -9.26 17.32
CA ASP A 205 7.91 -8.39 18.50
C ASP A 205 8.72 -7.09 18.42
N LYS A 206 9.73 -7.04 17.56
CA LYS A 206 10.56 -5.85 17.32
C LYS A 206 10.07 -4.98 16.17
N SER A 207 8.98 -5.37 15.51
CA SER A 207 8.40 -4.60 14.42
C SER A 207 7.73 -3.34 14.96
N ASN A 208 7.85 -2.23 14.23
CA ASN A 208 7.27 -0.96 14.64
C ASN A 208 5.73 -0.99 14.71
N LEU A 209 5.09 -1.77 13.84
CA LEU A 209 3.64 -1.96 13.84
C LEU A 209 3.32 -3.46 13.80
N VAL A 210 2.50 -3.93 14.74
CA VAL A 210 2.07 -5.34 14.85
C VAL A 210 0.56 -5.38 15.05
N ILE A 211 -0.15 -5.98 14.10
CA ILE A 211 -1.61 -6.06 14.09
C ILE A 211 -2.06 -7.50 14.38
N LYS A 212 -2.85 -7.66 15.45
CA LYS A 212 -3.42 -8.96 15.81
C LYS A 212 -4.51 -9.40 14.82
N PRO A 213 -4.59 -10.69 14.48
CA PRO A 213 -5.70 -11.24 13.70
C PRO A 213 -7.01 -11.05 14.44
N GLN A 214 -8.04 -10.63 13.71
CA GLN A 214 -9.41 -10.60 14.21
C GLN A 214 -10.33 -10.93 13.03
N ARG A 215 -11.22 -11.91 13.19
CA ARG A 215 -12.14 -12.32 12.13
C ARG A 215 -12.86 -11.12 11.51
N GLY A 216 -12.93 -11.11 10.18
CA GLY A 216 -13.58 -10.07 9.40
C GLY A 216 -12.80 -8.76 9.27
N LYS A 217 -11.71 -8.56 10.04
CA LYS A 217 -10.91 -7.33 9.96
C LYS A 217 -10.03 -7.35 8.72
N ALA A 218 -10.12 -6.29 7.91
CA ALA A 218 -9.23 -6.05 6.78
C ALA A 218 -8.14 -5.04 7.13
N LEU A 219 -6.97 -5.23 6.51
CA LEU A 219 -5.90 -4.25 6.42
C LEU A 219 -5.76 -3.83 4.96
N LEU A 220 -5.58 -2.54 4.71
CA LEU A 220 -5.27 -1.98 3.40
C LEU A 220 -3.95 -1.21 3.50
N TRP A 221 -3.04 -1.44 2.56
CA TRP A 221 -1.85 -0.61 2.39
C TRP A 221 -1.47 -0.47 0.91
N TYR A 222 -0.72 0.59 0.62
CA TYR A 222 -0.14 0.83 -0.70
C TYR A 222 1.27 0.28 -0.78
N ASN A 223 1.64 -0.33 -1.91
CA ASN A 223 2.96 -0.93 -2.11
C ASN A 223 3.95 0.03 -2.77
N HIS A 224 3.49 1.20 -3.21
CA HIS A 224 4.27 2.19 -3.95
C HIS A 224 4.01 3.58 -3.38
N VAL A 225 5.04 4.43 -3.42
CA VAL A 225 4.88 5.86 -3.16
C VAL A 225 4.26 6.53 -4.39
N MET A 226 3.64 7.69 -4.20
CA MET A 226 3.24 8.54 -5.31
C MET A 226 4.45 9.25 -5.90
N ASP A 227 4.51 9.36 -7.23
CA ASP A 227 5.43 10.26 -7.90
C ASP A 227 4.77 11.64 -8.01
N ASP A 228 5.26 12.60 -7.22
CA ASP A 228 4.71 13.95 -7.13
C ASP A 228 4.75 14.72 -8.46
N THR A 229 5.62 14.32 -9.40
CA THR A 229 5.77 15.03 -10.68
C THR A 229 4.67 14.73 -11.67
N ASN A 230 4.15 13.51 -11.66
CA ASN A 230 3.12 13.03 -12.59
C ASN A 230 1.83 12.59 -11.89
N ARG A 231 1.78 12.68 -10.55
CA ARG A 231 0.67 12.21 -9.69
C ARG A 231 0.26 10.77 -10.00
N TRP A 232 1.25 9.93 -10.31
CA TRP A 232 1.06 8.53 -10.69
C TRP A 232 1.86 7.59 -9.77
N LEU A 233 1.87 6.30 -10.11
CA LEU A 233 2.61 5.26 -9.41
C LEU A 233 4.12 5.53 -9.45
N GLY A 234 4.71 5.77 -8.29
CA GLY A 234 6.15 5.92 -8.10
C GLY A 234 6.84 4.63 -7.70
N ASN A 235 8.07 4.76 -7.18
CA ASN A 235 8.87 3.63 -6.72
C ASN A 235 8.16 2.81 -5.65
N ARG A 236 8.57 1.54 -5.50
CA ARG A 236 8.08 0.69 -4.41
C ARG A 236 8.36 1.35 -3.07
N ASP A 237 7.34 1.40 -2.20
CA ASP A 237 7.46 2.01 -0.88
C ASP A 237 8.33 1.11 0.02
N PRO A 238 9.52 1.55 0.47
CA PRO A 238 10.37 0.74 1.32
C PRO A 238 9.74 0.44 2.69
N PHE A 239 8.81 1.27 3.16
CA PHE A 239 8.11 1.06 4.42
C PHE A 239 7.01 -0.02 4.34
N SER A 240 6.58 -0.39 3.12
CA SER A 240 5.61 -1.46 2.86
C SER A 240 6.11 -2.88 3.13
N TYR A 241 7.32 -3.03 3.69
CA TYR A 241 7.79 -4.31 4.19
C TYR A 241 6.82 -4.83 5.27
N HIS A 242 6.30 -6.02 5.05
CA HIS A 242 5.37 -6.66 5.97
C HIS A 242 5.59 -8.16 6.00
N GLY A 243 5.12 -8.80 7.06
CA GLY A 243 5.24 -10.24 7.23
C GLY A 243 4.16 -10.82 8.15
N GLY A 244 4.06 -12.14 8.13
CA GLY A 244 3.19 -12.93 9.01
C GLY A 244 4.02 -13.53 10.15
N CYS A 245 3.74 -13.09 11.37
CA CYS A 245 4.34 -13.64 12.57
C CYS A 245 3.98 -15.11 12.74
N GLN A 246 4.83 -15.85 13.45
CA GLN A 246 4.60 -17.27 13.69
C GLN A 246 3.29 -17.49 14.44
N VAL A 247 2.44 -18.40 13.95
CA VAL A 247 1.28 -18.89 14.70
C VAL A 247 1.80 -19.78 15.83
N LYS A 248 1.54 -19.39 17.08
CA LYS A 248 1.98 -20.14 18.26
C LYS A 248 0.92 -21.12 18.75
N LYS A 249 -0.36 -20.75 18.62
CA LYS A 249 -1.48 -21.60 19.01
C LYS A 249 -2.70 -21.37 18.12
N GLY A 250 -3.35 -22.47 17.73
CA GLY A 250 -4.50 -22.45 16.82
C GLY A 250 -4.07 -22.41 15.35
N GLU A 251 -4.90 -21.82 14.50
CA GLU A 251 -4.59 -21.63 13.08
C GLU A 251 -5.01 -20.26 12.59
N LYS A 252 -4.38 -19.79 11.52
CA LYS A 252 -4.65 -18.50 10.88
C LYS A 252 -5.08 -18.71 9.44
N TRP A 253 -6.19 -18.10 9.08
CA TRP A 253 -6.70 -17.98 7.72
C TRP A 253 -6.71 -16.52 7.30
N ILE A 254 -6.18 -16.24 6.11
CA ILE A 254 -6.24 -14.91 5.51
C ILE A 254 -6.71 -15.00 4.06
N ALA A 255 -7.39 -13.95 3.61
CA ALA A 255 -7.63 -13.67 2.20
C ALA A 255 -6.80 -12.45 1.78
N SER A 256 -5.93 -12.62 0.79
CA SER A 256 -5.18 -11.51 0.16
C SER A 256 -5.83 -11.15 -1.17
N ILE A 257 -6.17 -9.87 -1.30
CA ILE A 257 -6.77 -9.25 -2.47
C ILE A 257 -5.75 -8.23 -3.00
N TRP A 258 -5.16 -8.54 -4.15
CA TRP A 258 -4.15 -7.69 -4.77
C TRP A 258 -4.72 -6.96 -5.98
N ILE A 259 -4.53 -5.65 -6.01
CA ILE A 259 -4.97 -4.82 -7.13
C ILE A 259 -3.76 -4.37 -7.93
N ASN A 260 -3.73 -4.70 -9.22
CA ASN A 260 -2.65 -4.37 -10.13
C ASN A 260 -3.03 -3.18 -11.00
N ILE A 261 -2.09 -2.24 -11.12
CA ILE A 261 -2.15 -1.15 -12.10
C ILE A 261 -0.87 -1.23 -12.92
N ASN A 262 -1.04 -1.54 -14.20
CA ASN A 262 0.06 -1.73 -15.13
C ASN A 262 0.11 -0.55 -16.11
N GLY A 263 1.30 0.01 -16.30
CA GLY A 263 1.55 1.11 -17.23
C GLY A 263 2.01 2.39 -16.54
N ASP A 264 2.23 3.43 -17.34
CA ASP A 264 2.79 4.72 -16.94
C ASP A 264 1.72 5.79 -16.63
N GLY A 265 0.44 5.45 -16.80
CA GLY A 265 -0.68 6.36 -16.57
C GLY A 265 -0.85 7.46 -17.61
N LYS A 266 0.04 7.51 -18.61
CA LYS A 266 0.04 8.54 -19.68
C LYS A 266 -0.31 7.93 -21.02
N GLU A 267 0.43 6.88 -21.38
CA GLU A 267 0.25 6.14 -22.62
C GLU A 267 -0.35 4.77 -22.36
N GLU A 268 -0.10 4.18 -21.19
CA GLU A 268 -0.58 2.85 -20.82
C GLU A 268 -1.29 2.82 -19.48
N LEU A 269 -2.50 2.25 -19.49
CA LEU A 269 -3.22 1.84 -18.29
C LEU A 269 -3.90 0.49 -18.57
N ARG A 270 -3.53 -0.53 -17.79
CA ARG A 270 -4.15 -1.86 -17.83
C ARG A 270 -4.34 -2.41 -16.41
N ALA A 271 -5.42 -3.16 -16.22
CA ALA A 271 -5.58 -4.02 -15.06
C ALA A 271 -4.84 -5.36 -15.23
N TRP A 272 -4.98 -6.28 -14.27
CA TRP A 272 -4.23 -7.55 -14.25
C TRP A 272 -4.63 -8.46 -15.42
N LYS A 273 -5.91 -8.83 -15.57
CA LYS A 273 -6.40 -9.63 -16.72
C LYS A 273 -6.25 -8.85 -18.03
N MET A 274 -5.10 -9.02 -18.69
CA MET A 274 -4.77 -8.37 -19.94
C MET A 274 -5.90 -8.48 -20.96
N GLY A 275 -6.31 -7.33 -21.49
CA GLY A 275 -6.96 -7.29 -22.80
C GLY A 275 -6.52 -6.08 -23.60
N HIS A 276 -6.37 -4.92 -22.95
CA HIS A 276 -6.68 -3.69 -23.65
C HIS A 276 -6.10 -2.50 -22.89
N ASN A 277 -5.16 -1.77 -23.49
CA ASN A 277 -4.71 -0.49 -22.95
C ASN A 277 -5.88 0.48 -23.01
N TRP A 278 -6.40 0.90 -21.86
CA TRP A 278 -7.58 1.75 -21.80
C TRP A 278 -7.32 3.16 -22.31
N LEU A 279 -6.06 3.60 -22.37
CA LEU A 279 -5.66 4.87 -22.96
C LEU A 279 -5.46 4.79 -24.47
N ALA A 280 -5.50 3.59 -25.08
CA ALA A 280 -5.33 3.45 -26.51
C ALA A 280 -6.51 4.09 -27.29
N PRO A 281 -6.26 4.78 -28.42
CA PRO A 281 -7.31 5.48 -29.18
C PRO A 281 -8.48 4.59 -29.62
N ASN A 282 -8.21 3.33 -29.94
CA ASN A 282 -9.20 2.38 -30.47
C ASN A 282 -9.95 1.60 -29.38
N ASN A 283 -9.65 1.86 -28.11
CA ASN A 283 -10.15 1.13 -26.96
C ASN A 283 -10.48 2.07 -25.79
N HIS A 284 -10.92 3.29 -26.13
CA HIS A 284 -11.32 4.33 -25.19
C HIS A 284 -12.48 3.82 -24.32
N ASN A 285 -12.17 3.30 -23.14
CA ASN A 285 -13.18 3.14 -22.10
C ASN A 285 -13.44 4.54 -21.54
N LYS A 286 -14.31 5.29 -22.23
CA LYS A 286 -14.61 6.69 -21.94
C LYS A 286 -15.08 6.88 -20.50
N GLU A 287 -15.70 5.89 -19.88
CA GLU A 287 -16.15 5.94 -18.48
C GLU A 287 -14.96 5.92 -17.51
N ILE A 288 -13.99 5.04 -17.73
CA ILE A 288 -12.76 4.98 -16.90
C ILE A 288 -11.91 6.24 -17.11
N ILE A 289 -11.71 6.64 -18.37
CA ILE A 289 -10.94 7.86 -18.68
C ILE A 289 -11.64 9.07 -18.09
N HIS A 290 -12.97 9.18 -18.23
CA HIS A 290 -13.74 10.28 -17.66
C HIS A 290 -13.70 10.25 -16.14
N ALA A 291 -13.82 9.10 -15.47
CA ALA A 291 -13.71 8.99 -14.01
C ALA A 291 -12.32 9.45 -13.51
N LEU A 292 -11.25 8.95 -14.14
CA LEU A 292 -9.88 9.36 -13.82
C LEU A 292 -9.65 10.87 -14.08
N GLN A 293 -10.18 11.40 -15.19
CA GLN A 293 -10.04 12.82 -15.54
C GLN A 293 -10.94 13.73 -14.72
N SER A 294 -12.15 13.29 -14.34
CA SER A 294 -13.10 14.08 -13.55
C SER A 294 -12.63 14.22 -12.11
N GLU A 295 -12.01 13.20 -11.52
CA GLU A 295 -11.40 13.31 -10.20
C GLU A 295 -10.19 14.26 -10.21
N ILE A 296 -9.34 14.20 -11.25
CA ILE A 296 -8.24 15.16 -11.44
C ILE A 296 -8.76 16.60 -11.64
N ALA A 297 -9.90 16.77 -12.33
CA ALA A 297 -10.52 18.07 -12.59
C ALA A 297 -11.34 18.64 -11.42
N GLU A 298 -11.89 17.78 -10.56
CA GLU A 298 -12.55 18.18 -9.31
C GLU A 298 -11.49 18.53 -8.24
N GLU A 299 -10.38 17.80 -8.14
CA GLU A 299 -9.30 18.12 -7.19
C GLU A 299 -8.45 19.34 -7.57
N THR A 300 -8.38 19.70 -8.85
CA THR A 300 -7.81 21.01 -9.24
C THR A 300 -8.72 22.19 -8.85
N LYS A 301 -9.98 21.94 -8.49
CA LYS A 301 -10.88 22.93 -7.87
C LYS A 301 -10.89 22.85 -6.34
N THR A 302 -10.70 21.66 -5.77
CA THR A 302 -10.44 21.46 -4.33
C THR A 302 -8.95 21.24 -4.09
N GLU A 303 -8.16 22.31 -4.25
CA GLU A 303 -6.86 22.36 -3.57
C GLU A 303 -7.06 21.99 -2.10
N ASN A 304 -6.41 20.90 -1.70
CA ASN A 304 -6.39 20.37 -0.34
C ASN A 304 -6.30 21.51 0.67
N ARG A 305 -7.36 21.68 1.47
CA ARG A 305 -7.42 22.69 2.55
C ARG A 305 -6.16 22.67 3.43
N TYR A 306 -5.53 21.51 3.57
CA TYR A 306 -4.28 21.32 4.28
C TYR A 306 -3.05 21.95 3.59
N THR A 307 -2.87 21.79 2.27
CA THR A 307 -1.77 22.45 1.54
C THR A 307 -2.04 23.93 1.34
N ARG A 308 -3.31 24.34 1.18
CA ARG A 308 -3.69 25.75 1.12
C ARG A 308 -3.41 26.47 2.44
N ASP A 309 -3.82 25.90 3.57
CA ASP A 309 -3.60 26.51 4.88
C ASP A 309 -2.11 26.48 5.29
N LYS A 310 -1.35 25.43 4.89
CA LYS A 310 0.12 25.38 5.07
C LYS A 310 0.85 26.40 4.19
N ASN A 311 0.47 26.52 2.92
CA ASN A 311 1.07 27.50 2.00
C ASN A 311 0.66 28.94 2.35
N GLU A 312 -0.57 29.18 2.83
CA GLU A 312 -1.00 30.48 3.37
C GLU A 312 -0.23 30.83 4.64
N PHE A 313 0.00 29.87 5.55
CA PHE A 313 0.79 30.08 6.77
C PHE A 313 2.27 30.35 6.45
N GLU A 314 2.90 29.56 5.58
CA GLU A 314 4.30 29.75 5.16
C GLU A 314 4.49 31.03 4.33
N ASN A 315 3.52 31.41 3.48
CA ASN A 315 3.58 32.69 2.77
C ASN A 315 3.37 33.87 3.71
N LYS A 316 2.53 33.73 4.74
CA LYS A 316 2.34 34.77 5.75
C LYS A 316 3.58 34.96 6.62
N GLU A 317 4.24 33.87 7.04
CA GLU A 317 5.54 33.96 7.72
C GLU A 317 6.62 34.59 6.83
N LYS A 318 6.65 34.27 5.52
CA LYS A 318 7.60 34.89 4.58
C LYS A 318 7.30 36.37 4.32
N LEU A 319 6.03 36.75 4.25
CA LEU A 319 5.60 38.16 4.11
C LEU A 319 5.91 38.96 5.38
N ASP A 320 5.59 38.42 6.56
CA ASP A 320 5.88 39.05 7.86
C ASP A 320 7.40 39.16 8.11
N ALA A 321 8.19 38.17 7.63
CA ALA A 321 9.65 38.24 7.66
C ALA A 321 10.20 39.26 6.67
N ALA A 322 9.64 39.36 5.46
CA ALA A 322 10.04 40.36 4.46
C ALA A 322 9.69 41.78 4.91
N GLU A 323 8.51 42.02 5.50
CA GLU A 323 8.11 43.31 6.05
C GLU A 323 8.96 43.71 7.28
N ASN A 324 9.36 42.75 8.13
CA ASN A 324 10.31 43.01 9.21
C ASN A 324 11.72 43.35 8.72
N VAL A 325 12.17 42.76 7.61
CA VAL A 325 13.47 43.08 7.00
C VAL A 325 13.40 44.45 6.31
N MET A 326 12.30 44.77 5.62
CA MET A 326 12.11 46.09 5.00
C MET A 326 12.00 47.21 6.04
N SER A 327 11.25 47.02 7.13
CA SER A 327 11.14 48.03 8.20
C SER A 327 12.46 48.24 8.95
N LYS A 328 13.28 47.19 9.13
CA LYS A 328 14.64 47.32 9.69
C LYS A 328 15.59 48.04 8.75
N ASN A 329 15.47 47.83 7.43
CA ASN A 329 16.28 48.53 6.43
C ASN A 329 15.86 50.00 6.29
N GLU A 330 14.58 50.33 6.41
CA GLU A 330 14.10 51.72 6.48
C GLU A 330 14.53 52.42 7.78
N ALA A 331 14.51 51.71 8.92
CA ALA A 331 15.03 52.24 10.19
C ALA A 331 16.56 52.43 10.18
N SER A 332 17.30 51.60 9.44
CA SER A 332 18.74 51.75 9.20
C SER A 332 19.03 52.94 8.30
N SER A 333 18.29 53.09 7.18
CA SER A 333 18.49 54.21 6.25
C SER A 333 18.11 55.56 6.89
N MET A 334 17.12 55.59 7.80
CA MET A 334 16.82 56.78 8.60
C MET A 334 17.91 57.10 9.64
N LYS A 335 18.58 56.10 10.23
CA LYS A 335 19.71 56.33 11.15
C LYS A 335 20.95 56.86 10.42
N ASP A 336 21.23 56.37 9.22
CA ASP A 336 22.35 56.85 8.40
C ASP A 336 22.12 58.28 7.87
N ASN A 337 20.87 58.66 7.62
CA ASN A 337 20.50 60.02 7.20
C ASN A 337 20.45 61.05 8.36
N VAL A 338 20.38 60.58 9.61
CA VAL A 338 20.48 61.44 10.81
C VAL A 338 21.94 61.61 11.25
N MET A 339 22.80 60.62 11.02
CA MET A 339 24.26 60.74 11.25
C MET A 339 24.93 61.66 10.22
N SER A 340 24.54 61.62 8.94
CA SER A 340 25.12 62.49 7.89
C SER A 340 24.67 63.96 7.96
N LYS A 341 23.59 64.27 8.70
CA LYS A 341 23.12 65.65 8.92
C LYS A 341 23.67 66.32 10.18
N ASN A 342 24.32 65.57 11.08
CA ASN A 342 24.95 66.13 12.27
C ASN A 342 26.45 66.45 12.09
N GLU A 343 27.09 66.04 11.00
CA GLU A 343 28.48 66.44 10.66
C GLU A 343 28.56 67.71 9.79
N ALA A 344 27.43 68.19 9.25
CA ALA A 344 27.39 69.41 8.43
C ALA A 344 27.06 70.71 9.21
N SER A 345 27.03 70.68 10.56
CA SER A 345 26.69 71.84 11.39
C SER A 345 27.74 72.23 12.46
N SER A 346 28.98 71.72 12.39
CA SER A 346 30.07 72.12 13.31
C SER A 346 31.35 72.65 12.65
N MET A 347 31.27 73.12 11.39
CA MET A 347 32.35 73.89 10.77
C MET A 347 31.80 75.17 10.15
N LYS A 348 31.56 76.16 11.01
CA LYS A 348 31.61 77.61 10.70
C LYS A 348 31.46 78.36 12.01
N LEU A 349 32.58 78.85 12.55
CA LEU A 349 32.75 80.08 13.33
C LEU A 349 34.06 79.96 14.12
N PHE A 350 35.15 80.53 13.58
CA PHE A 350 36.20 81.28 14.28
C PHE A 350 37.24 81.66 13.23
N ASP A 351 37.15 82.87 12.66
CA ASP A 351 38.30 83.78 12.58
C ASP A 351 37.86 85.18 12.11
N GLU A 352 37.74 86.09 13.07
CA GLU A 352 37.90 87.54 12.91
C GLU A 352 38.12 88.13 14.32
N ARG A 353 39.38 88.17 14.77
CA ARG A 353 40.04 89.32 15.43
C ARG A 353 41.43 88.99 15.95
#